data_AF-A0A7K0GAA9-F1
#
_entry.id   AF-A0A7K0GAA9-F1
#
_cell.length_a   1.000
_cell.length_b   1.000
_cell.length_c   1.000
_cell.angle_alpha   90.00
_cell.angle_beta   90.00
_cell.angle_gamma   90.00
#
_symmetry.space_group_name_H-M   'P 1'
#
loop_
_entity.id
_entity.type
_entity.pdbx_description
1 polymer ?
#
loop_
_entity_poly.entity_id
_entity_poly.type
_entity_poly.pdbx_seq_one_letter_code
_entity_poly.pdbx_strand_id
1 'polypeptide(L)'
;MHEISLLVWLKVRHIRSACAYWGYMFGADIESKADLIDKLYYLYLLVLLGAWTASAWMFAVSSVEEAYVFGGAILLDITGALLVFALLAVLVRSTVSALWRSPLRLISPDLWLLVPYVRSVGLVALIDAMPRTLAFSFATSLGVWLLCSGCAAAGMQLHALALSSTVACAVAAALLIARAAGYARLAFAKRGSRRAAWSIGVLALELLLCAGAAFAVSDAGWRASLDAFSAANGVHAAVPGVAVGVFALAVACSAAALVCGANRADLACAIEEGAADAALFGVRRLAFQAPDQYRELRRRYRIAHRRLRPTFRLASGPAAAITRAALSHVRQFESLLGIVAMGVLIVPLSAWTLAHASSPVVIVAWAYGMFMALASLSFLRELSLAFREDMRVTLVRDRIPLSNLVLAVLDALPALGILEACSFITMLLVNACAPGSFTMVEAAISVLLGTGFSLVAALDGVEVTFIRVGVTSVVGLVLLLAAAGLLALWAPVAVIYGLVVVDLAFIALLENGK
;
A
#
# COMPACT_ATOMS: atom_id res chain seq x y z
N MET A 1 -35.21 10.84 4.00
CA MET A 1 -34.89 11.55 5.26
C MET A 1 -34.61 10.56 6.40
N HIS A 2 -35.58 9.73 6.82
CA HIS A 2 -35.44 8.83 7.98
C HIS A 2 -34.32 7.76 7.86
N GLU A 3 -34.10 7.21 6.66
CA GLU A 3 -33.03 6.25 6.37
C GLU A 3 -31.64 6.89 6.46
N ILE A 4 -31.46 8.09 5.87
CA ILE A 4 -30.19 8.83 5.91
C ILE A 4 -29.85 9.22 7.35
N SER A 5 -30.83 9.71 8.13
CA SER A 5 -30.60 10.05 9.54
C SER A 5 -30.19 8.82 10.37
N LEU A 6 -30.78 7.66 10.10
CA LEU A 6 -30.41 6.41 10.78
C LEU A 6 -28.99 5.96 10.41
N LEU A 7 -28.62 6.04 9.13
CA LEU A 7 -27.27 5.68 8.67
C LEU A 7 -26.20 6.63 9.21
N VAL A 8 -26.48 7.94 9.22
CA VAL A 8 -25.59 8.94 9.82
C VAL A 8 -25.45 8.70 11.31
N TRP A 9 -26.56 8.44 12.02
CA TRP A 9 -26.53 8.12 13.46
C TRP A 9 -25.68 6.88 13.77
N LEU A 10 -25.83 5.79 12.98
CA LEU A 10 -25.00 4.59 13.11
C LEU A 10 -23.51 4.92 12.88
N LYS A 11 -23.18 5.78 11.91
CA LYS A 11 -21.79 6.20 11.68
C LYS A 11 -21.23 7.06 12.78
N VAL A 12 -22.01 7.99 13.33
CA VAL A 12 -21.60 8.77 14.51
C VAL A 12 -21.30 7.84 15.68
N ARG A 13 -22.12 6.81 15.89
CA ARG A 13 -21.87 5.78 16.91
C ARG A 13 -20.58 4.99 16.63
N HIS A 14 -20.32 4.61 15.38
CA HIS A 14 -19.07 3.93 14.99
C HIS A 14 -17.85 4.81 15.26
N ILE A 15 -17.90 6.09 14.87
CA ILE A 15 -16.83 7.06 15.11
C ILE A 15 -16.59 7.20 16.61
N ARG A 16 -17.66 7.36 17.41
CA ARG A 16 -17.55 7.41 18.87
C ARG A 16 -16.89 6.16 19.44
N SER A 17 -17.27 4.97 18.98
CA SER A 17 -16.64 3.73 19.42
C SER A 17 -15.17 3.64 19.01
N ALA A 18 -14.79 4.20 17.85
CA ALA A 18 -13.41 4.25 17.42
C ALA A 18 -12.60 5.23 18.27
N CYS A 19 -13.15 6.42 18.55
CA CYS A 19 -12.56 7.38 19.49
C CYS A 19 -12.37 6.77 20.88
N ALA A 20 -13.34 6.03 21.41
CA ALA A 20 -13.21 5.34 22.68
C ALA A 20 -12.12 4.26 22.66
N TYR A 21 -11.99 3.51 21.55
CA TYR A 21 -10.92 2.53 21.38
C TYR A 21 -9.53 3.17 21.35
N TRP A 22 -9.37 4.28 20.61
CA TRP A 22 -8.11 5.03 20.59
C TRP A 22 -7.82 5.70 21.92
N GLY A 23 -8.84 6.29 22.56
CA GLY A 23 -8.75 6.82 23.92
C GLY A 23 -8.22 5.76 24.89
N TYR A 24 -8.80 4.56 24.85
CA TYR A 24 -8.35 3.44 25.68
C TYR A 24 -6.88 3.08 25.41
N MET A 25 -6.44 3.09 24.14
CA MET A 25 -5.03 2.86 23.78
C MET A 25 -4.09 3.90 24.38
N PHE A 26 -4.54 5.14 24.52
CA PHE A 26 -3.80 6.23 25.18
C PHE A 26 -4.06 6.31 26.69
N GLY A 27 -4.72 5.30 27.27
CA GLY A 27 -4.99 5.20 28.72
C GLY A 27 -6.24 5.97 29.20
N ALA A 28 -7.06 6.49 28.29
CA ALA A 28 -8.30 7.22 28.62
C ALA A 28 -9.55 6.33 28.42
N ASP A 29 -10.28 6.02 29.49
CA ASP A 29 -11.55 5.28 29.38
C ASP A 29 -12.74 6.23 29.20
N ILE A 30 -13.03 6.56 27.95
CA ILE A 30 -14.11 7.49 27.56
C ILE A 30 -15.52 6.85 27.73
N GLU A 31 -15.61 5.54 27.93
CA GLU A 31 -16.89 4.81 28.05
C GLU A 31 -17.39 4.63 29.48
N SER A 32 -16.54 4.86 30.49
CA SER A 32 -16.96 4.89 31.89
C SER A 32 -17.86 6.11 32.16
N LYS A 33 -18.73 6.05 33.17
CA LYS A 33 -19.60 7.18 33.54
C LYS A 33 -18.72 8.33 34.05
N ALA A 34 -18.32 9.21 33.14
CA ALA A 34 -17.42 10.31 33.42
C ALA A 34 -18.10 11.34 34.33
N ASP A 35 -17.52 11.54 35.51
CA ASP A 35 -17.90 12.63 36.42
C ASP A 35 -17.59 14.00 35.76
N LEU A 36 -18.12 15.08 36.32
CA LEU A 36 -17.89 16.44 35.81
C LEU A 36 -16.38 16.78 35.75
N ILE A 37 -15.61 16.22 36.69
CA ILE A 37 -14.14 16.35 36.77
C ILE A 37 -13.48 15.61 35.62
N ASP A 38 -13.91 14.39 35.29
CA ASP A 38 -13.39 13.62 34.15
C ASP A 38 -13.63 14.34 32.82
N LYS A 39 -14.80 14.97 32.67
CA LYS A 39 -15.11 15.78 31.47
C LYS A 39 -14.20 17.01 31.35
N LEU A 40 -13.92 17.69 32.46
CA LEU A 40 -12.97 18.80 32.49
C LEU A 40 -11.55 18.34 32.20
N TYR A 41 -11.15 17.18 32.71
CA TYR A 41 -9.87 16.56 32.43
C TYR A 41 -9.73 16.18 30.95
N TYR A 42 -10.78 15.62 30.32
CA TYR A 42 -10.78 15.35 28.88
C TYR A 42 -10.70 16.62 28.04
N LEU A 43 -11.36 17.71 28.47
CA LEU A 43 -11.26 19.01 27.79
C LEU A 43 -9.85 19.59 27.90
N TYR A 44 -9.22 19.50 29.08
CA TYR A 44 -7.82 19.89 29.28
C TYR A 44 -6.88 19.09 28.37
N LEU A 45 -7.03 17.76 28.33
CA LEU A 45 -6.24 16.91 27.45
C LEU A 45 -6.42 17.29 25.98
N LEU A 46 -7.65 17.59 25.54
CA LEU A 46 -7.93 18.00 24.15
C LEU A 46 -7.22 19.31 23.80
N VAL A 47 -7.26 20.31 24.69
CA VAL A 47 -6.55 21.59 24.50
C VAL A 47 -5.04 21.37 24.42
N LEU A 48 -4.47 20.55 25.32
CA LEU A 48 -3.05 20.25 25.33
C LEU A 48 -2.62 19.50 24.07
N LEU A 49 -3.42 18.51 23.63
CA LEU A 49 -3.19 17.78 22.38
C LEU A 49 -3.28 18.71 21.17
N GLY A 50 -4.22 19.65 21.17
CA GLY A 50 -4.37 20.65 20.10
C GLY A 50 -3.17 21.62 20.03
N ALA A 51 -2.67 22.09 21.17
CA ALA A 51 -1.47 22.92 21.21
C ALA A 51 -0.21 22.14 20.78
N TRP A 52 -0.10 20.87 21.20
CA TRP A 52 0.98 19.99 20.80
C TRP A 52 0.95 19.67 19.29
N THR A 53 -0.21 19.38 18.71
CA THR A 53 -0.31 19.13 17.26
C THR A 53 -0.02 20.38 16.45
N ALA A 54 -0.48 21.55 16.88
CA ALA A 54 -0.18 22.82 16.22
C ALA A 54 1.32 23.14 16.24
N SER A 55 1.98 22.99 17.41
CA SER A 55 3.42 23.19 17.52
C SER A 55 4.24 22.16 16.73
N ALA A 56 3.86 20.88 16.77
CA ALA A 56 4.48 19.83 15.97
C ALA A 56 4.33 20.08 14.47
N TRP A 57 3.18 20.59 14.03
CA TRP A 57 2.96 20.97 12.63
C TRP A 57 3.86 22.13 12.21
N MET A 58 3.93 23.20 13.00
CA MET A 58 4.82 24.33 12.70
C MET A 58 6.29 23.92 12.67
N PHE A 59 6.71 23.05 13.59
CA PHE A 59 8.06 22.49 13.58
C PHE A 59 8.33 21.63 12.33
N ALA A 60 7.36 20.82 11.90
CA ALA A 60 7.47 20.04 10.68
C ALA A 60 7.61 20.94 9.44
N VAL A 61 6.83 22.03 9.37
CA VAL A 61 6.95 23.03 8.29
C VAL A 61 8.34 23.63 8.25
N SER A 62 8.87 24.14 9.37
CA SER A 62 10.19 24.78 9.37
C SER A 62 11.29 23.78 9.01
N SER A 63 11.21 22.55 9.52
CA SER A 63 12.18 21.49 9.22
C SER A 63 12.20 21.14 7.73
N VAL A 64 11.03 21.10 7.09
CA VAL A 64 10.90 20.84 5.65
C VAL A 64 11.43 22.03 4.84
N GLU A 65 11.10 23.26 5.22
CA GLU A 65 11.62 24.46 4.56
C GLU A 65 13.15 24.51 4.60
N GLU A 66 13.76 24.29 5.77
CA GLU A 66 15.22 24.22 5.93
C GLU A 66 15.84 23.12 5.07
N ALA A 67 15.23 21.92 5.04
CA ALA A 67 15.71 20.80 4.25
C ALA A 67 15.66 21.09 2.74
N TYR A 68 14.64 21.79 2.24
CA TYR A 68 14.50 22.13 0.84
C TYR A 68 15.40 23.29 0.41
N VAL A 69 15.64 24.27 1.29
CA VAL A 69 16.64 25.33 1.07
C VAL A 69 18.03 24.71 0.91
N PHE A 70 18.36 23.68 1.70
CA PHE A 70 19.63 22.96 1.59
C PHE A 70 19.69 21.99 0.39
N GLY A 71 18.59 21.28 0.12
CA GLY A 71 18.53 20.21 -0.87
C GLY A 71 18.26 20.63 -2.31
N GLY A 72 17.68 21.81 -2.53
CA GLY A 72 17.37 22.33 -3.86
C GLY A 72 16.48 21.41 -4.71
N ALA A 73 16.70 21.41 -6.03
CA ALA A 73 15.91 20.65 -7.01
C ALA A 73 15.99 19.11 -6.82
N ILE A 74 17.08 18.59 -6.27
CA ILE A 74 17.26 17.14 -6.05
C ILE A 74 16.24 16.62 -5.03
N LEU A 75 15.95 17.40 -3.98
CA LEU A 75 14.95 17.03 -2.98
C LEU A 75 13.53 17.04 -3.57
N LEU A 76 13.25 17.92 -4.54
CA LEU A 76 11.97 17.99 -5.25
C LEU A 76 11.69 16.71 -6.04
N ASP A 77 12.65 16.25 -6.84
CA ASP A 77 12.45 15.07 -7.70
C ASP A 77 12.22 13.82 -6.85
N ILE A 78 12.98 13.68 -5.77
CA ILE A 78 12.85 12.55 -4.84
C ILE A 78 11.51 12.58 -4.11
N THR A 79 11.09 13.75 -3.62
CA THR A 79 9.84 13.89 -2.87
C THR A 79 8.60 13.80 -3.75
N GLY A 80 8.66 14.32 -4.98
CA GLY A 80 7.65 14.15 -6.00
C GLY A 80 7.49 12.68 -6.40
N ALA A 81 8.59 11.98 -6.63
CA ALA A 81 8.57 10.54 -6.89
C ALA A 81 7.97 9.77 -5.70
N LEU A 82 8.45 10.02 -4.47
CA LEU A 82 7.93 9.40 -3.25
C LEU A 82 6.43 9.62 -3.06
N LEU A 83 5.92 10.83 -3.33
CA LEU A 83 4.50 11.12 -3.26
C LEU A 83 3.71 10.29 -4.27
N VAL A 84 4.13 10.28 -5.54
CA VAL A 84 3.47 9.50 -6.60
C VAL A 84 3.45 8.02 -6.24
N PHE A 85 4.58 7.48 -5.80
CA PHE A 85 4.73 6.09 -5.39
C PHE A 85 3.86 5.78 -4.16
N ALA A 86 3.84 6.63 -3.14
CA ALA A 86 2.99 6.47 -1.96
C ALA A 86 1.50 6.46 -2.30
N LEU A 87 1.06 7.33 -3.20
CA LEU A 87 -0.30 7.35 -3.73
C LEU A 87 -0.64 6.04 -4.44
N LEU A 88 0.25 5.57 -5.31
CA LEU A 88 0.08 4.31 -6.03
C LEU A 88 -0.03 3.12 -5.07
N ALA A 89 0.79 3.08 -4.02
CA ALA A 89 0.76 2.03 -3.01
C ALA A 89 -0.55 2.01 -2.21
N VAL A 90 -1.05 3.17 -1.78
CA VAL A 90 -2.35 3.29 -1.09
C VAL A 90 -3.47 2.77 -1.97
N LEU A 91 -3.43 3.12 -3.26
CA LEU A 91 -4.46 2.77 -4.21
C LEU A 91 -4.43 1.27 -4.52
N VAL A 92 -3.28 0.72 -4.90
CA VAL A 92 -3.17 -0.73 -5.14
C VAL A 92 -3.54 -1.54 -3.89
N ARG A 93 -3.14 -1.09 -2.70
CA ARG A 93 -3.57 -1.72 -1.45
C ARG A 93 -5.08 -1.69 -1.28
N SER A 94 -5.71 -0.55 -1.57
CA SER A 94 -7.16 -0.39 -1.42
C SER A 94 -7.95 -1.25 -2.40
N THR A 95 -7.44 -1.40 -3.62
CA THR A 95 -8.10 -2.10 -4.73
C THR A 95 -7.96 -3.59 -4.57
N VAL A 96 -6.76 -4.08 -4.28
CA VAL A 96 -6.51 -5.48 -3.92
C VAL A 96 -7.32 -5.86 -2.67
N SER A 97 -7.41 -4.99 -1.67
CA SER A 97 -8.27 -5.22 -0.51
C SER A 97 -9.75 -5.32 -0.88
N ALA A 98 -10.25 -4.44 -1.76
CA ALA A 98 -11.65 -4.44 -2.17
C ALA A 98 -12.02 -5.61 -3.11
N LEU A 99 -11.07 -6.09 -3.91
CA LEU A 99 -11.21 -7.27 -4.77
C LEU A 99 -11.21 -8.59 -3.99
N TRP A 100 -10.75 -8.59 -2.74
CA TRP A 100 -10.61 -9.81 -1.94
C TRP A 100 -11.53 -9.87 -0.73
N ARG A 101 -11.82 -8.73 -0.10
CA ARG A 101 -12.74 -8.63 1.05
C ARG A 101 -13.96 -7.81 0.67
N SER A 102 -15.02 -7.94 1.46
CA SER A 102 -16.18 -7.06 1.30
C SER A 102 -15.76 -5.60 1.50
N PRO A 103 -16.10 -4.68 0.59
CA PRO A 103 -15.87 -3.25 0.79
C PRO A 103 -16.71 -2.70 1.95
N LEU A 104 -17.84 -3.36 2.26
CA LEU A 104 -18.66 -3.10 3.45
C LEU A 104 -18.01 -3.75 4.67
N ARG A 105 -17.66 -2.92 5.67
CA ARG A 105 -17.29 -3.40 7.00
C ARG A 105 -18.47 -3.20 7.95
N LEU A 106 -19.21 -4.28 8.18
CA LEU A 106 -20.35 -4.29 9.09
C LEU A 106 -19.91 -4.73 10.48
N ILE A 107 -20.49 -4.13 11.51
CA ILE A 107 -20.38 -4.62 12.89
C ILE A 107 -21.56 -5.58 13.14
N SER A 108 -21.42 -6.52 14.07
CA SER A 108 -22.49 -7.47 14.41
C SER A 108 -23.87 -6.84 14.63
N PRO A 109 -24.04 -5.66 15.27
CA PRO A 109 -25.35 -5.01 15.41
C PRO A 109 -25.88 -4.42 14.10
N ASP A 110 -25.00 -4.00 13.20
CA ASP A 110 -25.39 -3.40 11.92
C ASP A 110 -26.02 -4.45 11.00
N LEU A 111 -25.55 -5.70 11.06
CA LEU A 111 -26.12 -6.83 10.32
C LEU A 111 -27.62 -7.01 10.60
N TRP A 112 -28.04 -6.90 11.86
CA TRP A 112 -29.43 -7.05 12.27
C TRP A 112 -30.30 -5.84 11.90
N LEU A 113 -29.70 -4.64 11.84
CA LEU A 113 -30.42 -3.39 11.55
C LEU A 113 -30.49 -3.07 10.05
N LEU A 114 -29.49 -3.46 9.27
CA LEU A 114 -29.41 -3.16 7.84
C LEU A 114 -30.35 -4.05 7.01
N VAL A 115 -30.51 -5.32 7.39
CA VAL A 115 -31.34 -6.30 6.66
C VAL A 115 -32.83 -5.91 6.60
N PRO A 116 -33.47 -5.42 7.68
CA PRO A 116 -34.89 -5.05 7.64
C PRO A 116 -35.20 -3.59 7.22
N TYR A 117 -34.28 -2.64 7.40
CA TYR A 117 -34.60 -1.19 7.29
C TYR A 117 -33.98 -0.45 6.10
N VAL A 118 -32.97 -0.98 5.42
CA VAL A 118 -32.33 -0.28 4.30
C VAL A 118 -32.98 -0.65 2.97
N ARG A 119 -33.43 0.37 2.22
CA ARG A 119 -33.96 0.22 0.86
C ARG A 119 -32.89 0.42 -0.21
N SER A 120 -31.81 1.15 0.09
CA SER A 120 -30.76 1.47 -0.88
C SER A 120 -29.36 1.09 -0.40
N VAL A 121 -28.83 -0.01 -0.92
CA VAL A 121 -27.46 -0.48 -0.63
C VAL A 121 -26.41 0.55 -1.08
N GLY A 122 -26.69 1.29 -2.15
CA GLY A 122 -25.84 2.38 -2.64
C GLY A 122 -25.61 3.51 -1.64
N LEU A 123 -26.64 3.91 -0.87
CA LEU A 123 -26.45 4.95 0.16
C LEU A 123 -25.62 4.44 1.34
N VAL A 124 -25.82 3.19 1.75
CA VAL A 124 -24.99 2.55 2.78
C VAL A 124 -23.53 2.50 2.35
N ALA A 125 -23.29 2.12 1.10
CA ALA A 125 -21.95 2.03 0.52
C ALA A 125 -21.24 3.39 0.49
N LEU A 126 -21.95 4.46 0.12
CA LEU A 126 -21.43 5.83 0.08
C LEU A 126 -21.08 6.32 1.49
N ILE A 127 -22.00 6.14 2.45
CA ILE A 127 -21.83 6.59 3.84
C ILE A 127 -20.71 5.79 4.55
N ASP A 128 -20.50 4.52 4.20
CA ASP A 128 -19.35 3.74 4.68
C ASP A 128 -18.01 4.14 4.05
N ALA A 129 -18.03 4.64 2.81
CA ALA A 129 -16.83 5.11 2.13
C ALA A 129 -16.31 6.41 2.70
N MET A 130 -17.21 7.37 2.96
CA MET A 130 -16.90 8.76 3.31
C MET A 130 -15.83 8.96 4.40
N PRO A 131 -15.90 8.35 5.60
CA PRO A 131 -14.95 8.68 6.66
C PRO A 131 -13.51 8.32 6.29
N ARG A 132 -13.30 7.19 5.61
CA ARG A 132 -11.95 6.78 5.20
C ARG A 132 -11.46 7.59 4.01
N THR A 133 -12.31 7.84 3.01
CA THR A 133 -11.91 8.64 1.85
C THR A 133 -11.53 10.05 2.28
N LEU A 134 -12.34 10.68 3.14
CA LEU A 134 -12.05 12.01 3.68
C LEU A 134 -10.77 12.02 4.54
N ALA A 135 -10.60 11.05 5.44
CA ALA A 135 -9.40 10.99 6.28
C ALA A 135 -8.12 10.81 5.47
N PHE A 136 -8.11 9.90 4.49
CA PHE A 136 -6.94 9.67 3.63
C PHE A 136 -6.68 10.87 2.71
N SER A 137 -7.71 11.40 2.04
CA SER A 137 -7.57 12.60 1.20
C SER A 137 -7.04 13.80 1.99
N PHE A 138 -7.53 14.01 3.22
CA PHE A 138 -7.06 15.07 4.09
C PHE A 138 -5.60 14.87 4.52
N ALA A 139 -5.23 13.66 4.94
CA ALA A 139 -3.85 13.33 5.29
C ALA A 139 -2.90 13.52 4.10
N THR A 140 -3.30 13.10 2.89
CA THR A 140 -2.49 13.30 1.68
C THR A 140 -2.40 14.77 1.28
N SER A 141 -3.47 15.57 1.43
CA SER A 141 -3.40 17.01 1.15
C SER A 141 -2.49 17.74 2.11
N LEU A 142 -2.47 17.35 3.39
CA LEU A 142 -1.55 17.92 4.37
C LEU A 142 -0.09 17.59 4.00
N GLY A 143 0.19 16.34 3.59
CA GLY A 143 1.51 15.95 3.11
C GLY A 143 1.95 16.76 1.89
N VAL A 144 1.10 16.90 0.88
CA VAL A 144 1.40 17.71 -0.32
C VAL A 144 1.61 19.17 0.00
N TRP A 145 0.84 19.71 0.95
CA TRP A 145 1.00 21.09 1.39
C TRP A 145 2.37 21.33 2.04
N LEU A 146 2.86 20.41 2.88
CA LEU A 146 4.23 20.47 3.43
C LEU A 146 5.29 20.42 2.34
N LEU A 147 5.10 19.58 1.31
CA LEU A 147 6.03 19.54 0.18
C LEU A 147 6.04 20.88 -0.56
N CYS A 148 4.87 21.47 -0.80
CA CYS A 148 4.75 22.76 -1.47
C CYS A 148 5.35 23.91 -0.66
N SER A 149 5.26 23.90 0.67
CA SER A 149 5.91 24.92 1.51
C SER A 149 7.44 24.84 1.41
N GLY A 150 8.00 23.62 1.42
CA GLY A 150 9.44 23.42 1.17
C GLY A 150 9.87 23.93 -0.22
N CYS A 151 9.07 23.65 -1.25
CA CYS A 151 9.37 24.12 -2.60
C CYS A 151 9.29 25.65 -2.73
N ALA A 152 8.33 26.28 -2.04
CA ALA A 152 8.23 27.73 -1.99
C ALA A 152 9.45 28.35 -1.30
N ALA A 153 9.95 27.75 -0.21
CA ALA A 153 11.18 28.16 0.45
C ALA A 153 12.43 28.02 -0.45
N ALA A 154 12.45 27.01 -1.33
CA ALA A 154 13.48 26.85 -2.36
C ALA A 154 13.34 27.81 -3.56
N GLY A 155 12.37 28.73 -3.55
CA GLY A 155 12.18 29.75 -4.60
C GLY A 155 11.31 29.30 -5.77
N MET A 156 10.64 28.14 -5.70
CA MET A 156 9.73 27.67 -6.74
C MET A 156 8.31 28.18 -6.53
N GLN A 157 7.71 28.78 -7.56
CA GLN A 157 6.34 29.29 -7.51
C GLN A 157 5.31 28.17 -7.72
N LEU A 158 5.04 27.39 -6.67
CA LEU A 158 4.01 26.36 -6.65
C LEU A 158 2.79 26.83 -5.85
N HIS A 159 1.60 26.70 -6.42
CA HIS A 159 0.35 27.04 -5.73
C HIS A 159 -0.04 25.90 -4.78
N ALA A 160 0.43 25.95 -3.54
CA ALA A 160 0.26 24.88 -2.54
C ALA A 160 -1.19 24.40 -2.39
N LEU A 161 -2.14 25.32 -2.34
CA LEU A 161 -3.57 25.02 -2.15
C LEU A 161 -4.20 24.31 -3.36
N ALA A 162 -3.73 24.63 -4.57
CA ALA A 162 -4.19 24.01 -5.81
C ALA A 162 -3.70 22.55 -5.93
N LEU A 163 -2.42 22.33 -5.63
CA LEU A 163 -1.82 20.99 -5.68
C LEU A 163 -2.35 20.09 -4.56
N SER A 164 -2.51 20.63 -3.34
CA SER A 164 -3.05 19.85 -2.23
C SER A 164 -4.52 19.44 -2.49
N SER A 165 -5.32 20.31 -3.09
CA SER A 165 -6.72 20.02 -3.40
C SER A 165 -6.89 19.05 -4.58
N THR A 166 -6.11 19.20 -5.65
CA THR A 166 -6.11 18.26 -6.78
C THR A 166 -5.71 16.84 -6.34
N VAL A 167 -4.64 16.71 -5.54
CA VAL A 167 -4.23 15.40 -5.00
C VAL A 167 -5.29 14.82 -4.06
N ALA A 168 -5.90 15.63 -3.18
CA ALA A 168 -6.99 15.15 -2.33
C ALA A 168 -8.17 14.59 -3.14
N CYS A 169 -8.57 15.28 -4.21
CA CYS A 169 -9.64 14.82 -5.10
C CYS A 169 -9.24 13.57 -5.88
N ALA A 170 -7.99 13.47 -6.36
CA ALA A 170 -7.47 12.28 -7.03
C ALA A 170 -7.47 11.05 -6.10
N VAL A 171 -6.99 11.21 -4.86
CA VAL A 171 -7.02 10.14 -3.84
C VAL A 171 -8.45 9.74 -3.51
N ALA A 172 -9.35 10.70 -3.36
CA ALA A 172 -10.76 10.44 -3.08
C ALA A 172 -11.40 9.62 -4.20
N ALA A 173 -11.20 10.04 -5.46
CA ALA A 173 -11.72 9.35 -6.63
C ALA A 173 -11.19 7.92 -6.70
N ALA A 174 -9.89 7.73 -6.55
CA ALA A 174 -9.30 6.41 -6.69
C ALA A 174 -9.67 5.45 -5.54
N LEU A 175 -9.83 5.94 -4.29
CA LEU A 175 -10.38 5.13 -3.19
C LEU A 175 -11.86 4.75 -3.41
N LEU A 176 -12.65 5.62 -4.04
CA LEU A 176 -14.05 5.32 -4.39
C LEU A 176 -14.13 4.29 -5.51
N ILE A 177 -13.26 4.38 -6.52
CA ILE A 177 -13.18 3.39 -7.60
C ILE A 177 -12.76 2.03 -7.05
N ALA A 178 -11.81 2.00 -6.10
CA ALA A 178 -11.37 0.76 -5.46
C ALA A 178 -12.55 0.04 -4.80
N ARG A 179 -13.37 0.79 -4.08
CA ARG A 179 -14.59 0.25 -3.45
C ARG A 179 -15.64 -0.13 -4.48
N ALA A 180 -15.83 0.66 -5.54
CA ALA A 180 -16.73 0.31 -6.64
C ALA A 180 -16.32 -1.02 -7.31
N ALA A 181 -15.01 -1.26 -7.45
CA ALA A 181 -14.43 -2.53 -7.91
C ALA A 181 -14.90 -3.70 -7.04
N GLY A 182 -14.81 -3.52 -5.71
CA GLY A 182 -15.24 -4.50 -4.73
C GLY A 182 -16.74 -4.79 -4.76
N TYR A 183 -17.59 -3.80 -5.00
CA TYR A 183 -19.04 -4.00 -5.11
C TYR A 183 -19.43 -4.73 -6.39
N ALA A 184 -18.84 -4.34 -7.51
CA ALA A 184 -19.14 -5.02 -8.76
C ALA A 184 -18.54 -6.44 -8.79
N ARG A 185 -17.45 -6.74 -8.07
CA ARG A 185 -17.05 -8.12 -7.78
C ARG A 185 -18.18 -8.92 -7.11
N LEU A 186 -18.84 -8.33 -6.11
CA LEU A 186 -19.97 -8.96 -5.41
C LEU A 186 -21.18 -9.12 -6.35
N ALA A 187 -21.39 -8.21 -7.29
CA ALA A 187 -22.41 -8.33 -8.33
C ALA A 187 -22.11 -9.47 -9.34
N PHE A 188 -20.84 -9.69 -9.67
CA PHE A 188 -20.40 -10.70 -10.64
C PHE A 188 -19.95 -12.03 -10.02
N ALA A 189 -20.13 -12.23 -8.71
CA ALA A 189 -19.59 -13.36 -7.95
C ALA A 189 -19.93 -14.76 -8.53
N LYS A 190 -21.02 -14.86 -9.29
CA LYS A 190 -21.49 -16.11 -9.94
C LYS A 190 -20.91 -16.37 -11.34
N ARG A 191 -20.16 -15.45 -11.96
CA ARG A 191 -19.66 -15.56 -13.36
C ARG A 191 -18.13 -15.41 -13.44
N GLY A 192 -17.42 -16.49 -13.14
CA GLY A 192 -15.96 -16.52 -12.88
C GLY A 192 -15.03 -15.91 -13.94
N SER A 193 -15.27 -16.12 -15.24
CA SER A 193 -14.40 -15.58 -16.31
C SER A 193 -14.54 -14.05 -16.49
N ARG A 194 -15.77 -13.52 -16.43
CA ARG A 194 -16.02 -12.07 -16.52
C ARG A 194 -15.50 -11.30 -15.31
N ARG A 195 -15.35 -11.97 -14.17
CA ARG A 195 -14.79 -11.40 -12.93
C ARG A 195 -13.32 -11.00 -13.09
N ALA A 196 -12.50 -11.83 -13.74
CA ALA A 196 -11.08 -11.56 -13.93
C ALA A 196 -10.84 -10.39 -14.91
N ALA A 197 -11.54 -10.40 -16.05
CA ALA A 197 -11.44 -9.32 -17.05
C ALA A 197 -11.89 -7.97 -16.47
N TRP A 198 -12.93 -7.95 -15.65
CA TRP A 198 -13.44 -6.71 -15.04
C TRP A 198 -12.54 -6.20 -13.91
N SER A 199 -11.95 -7.09 -13.09
CA SER A 199 -10.94 -6.67 -12.10
C SER A 199 -9.67 -6.11 -12.72
N ILE A 200 -9.23 -6.67 -13.86
CA ILE A 200 -8.08 -6.15 -14.61
C ILE A 200 -8.42 -4.78 -15.21
N GLY A 201 -9.62 -4.60 -15.77
CA GLY A 201 -10.06 -3.33 -16.31
C GLY A 201 -10.20 -2.22 -15.27
N VAL A 202 -10.67 -2.53 -14.05
CA VAL A 202 -10.74 -1.53 -12.97
C VAL A 202 -9.36 -1.15 -12.44
N LEU A 203 -8.46 -2.12 -12.27
CA LEU A 203 -7.07 -1.85 -11.92
C LEU A 203 -6.40 -0.96 -12.97
N ALA A 204 -6.60 -1.23 -14.26
CA ALA A 204 -6.08 -0.41 -15.35
C ALA A 204 -6.62 1.04 -15.31
N LEU A 205 -7.91 1.22 -15.00
CA LEU A 205 -8.54 2.53 -14.92
C LEU A 205 -8.09 3.34 -13.68
N GLU A 206 -7.90 2.68 -12.55
CA GLU A 206 -7.33 3.30 -11.34
C GLU A 206 -5.88 3.70 -11.54
N LEU A 207 -5.10 2.83 -12.17
CA LEU A 207 -3.72 3.08 -12.55
C LEU A 207 -3.62 4.27 -13.52
N LEU A 208 -4.51 4.38 -14.50
CA LEU A 208 -4.62 5.54 -15.41
C LEU A 208 -4.96 6.85 -14.67
N LEU A 209 -5.77 6.80 -13.62
CA LEU A 209 -6.08 7.98 -12.80
C LEU A 209 -4.93 8.38 -11.88
N CYS A 210 -4.17 7.42 -11.36
CA CYS A 210 -2.91 7.69 -10.64
C CYS A 210 -1.90 8.34 -11.56
N ALA A 211 -1.76 7.79 -12.77
CA ALA A 211 -0.98 8.32 -13.86
C ALA A 211 -1.34 9.78 -14.19
N GLY A 212 -2.64 10.09 -14.29
CA GLY A 212 -3.12 11.47 -14.49
C GLY A 212 -2.81 12.41 -13.31
N ALA A 213 -2.91 11.93 -12.07
CA ALA A 213 -2.56 12.70 -10.88
C ALA A 213 -1.04 12.93 -10.75
N ALA A 214 -0.24 11.93 -11.10
CA ALA A 214 1.23 12.00 -11.14
C ALA A 214 1.70 12.95 -12.25
N PHE A 215 1.07 12.89 -13.42
CA PHE A 215 1.30 13.86 -14.50
C PHE A 215 1.01 15.28 -14.01
N ALA A 216 -0.14 15.52 -13.38
CA ALA A 216 -0.50 16.83 -12.84
C ALA A 216 0.48 17.38 -11.78
N VAL A 217 1.19 16.51 -11.06
CA VAL A 217 2.21 16.86 -10.05
C VAL A 217 3.62 17.00 -10.66
N SER A 218 3.89 16.43 -11.83
CA SER A 218 5.19 16.51 -12.50
C SER A 218 5.48 17.88 -13.11
N ASP A 219 6.76 18.27 -13.22
CA ASP A 219 7.21 19.52 -13.86
C ASP A 219 6.71 19.62 -15.31
N ALA A 220 6.68 18.51 -16.04
CA ALA A 220 6.15 18.42 -17.40
C ALA A 220 4.62 18.61 -17.46
N GLY A 221 3.87 18.04 -16.52
CA GLY A 221 2.41 18.15 -16.55
C GLY A 221 1.87 19.44 -15.96
N TRP A 222 2.51 20.04 -14.95
CA TRP A 222 2.17 21.40 -14.50
C TRP A 222 2.53 22.43 -15.58
N ARG A 223 3.70 22.33 -16.22
CA ARG A 223 4.07 23.20 -17.36
C ARG A 223 3.19 22.99 -18.59
N ALA A 224 2.90 21.76 -18.99
CA ALA A 224 1.98 21.49 -20.09
C ALA A 224 0.55 21.97 -19.79
N SER A 225 0.10 21.89 -18.53
CA SER A 225 -1.20 22.43 -18.10
C SER A 225 -1.22 23.96 -18.14
N LEU A 226 -0.11 24.61 -17.77
CA LEU A 226 0.08 26.05 -17.90
C LEU A 226 0.15 26.51 -19.36
N ASP A 227 0.84 25.77 -20.22
CA ASP A 227 1.05 26.09 -21.63
C ASP A 227 -0.22 25.86 -22.46
N ALA A 228 -0.92 24.74 -22.24
CA ALA A 228 -2.20 24.47 -22.91
C ALA A 228 -3.29 25.47 -22.50
N PHE A 229 -3.27 25.95 -21.25
CA PHE A 229 -4.26 26.92 -20.76
C PHE A 229 -3.93 28.37 -21.12
N SER A 230 -2.64 28.74 -21.14
CA SER A 230 -2.18 30.06 -21.62
C SER A 230 -2.50 30.25 -23.10
N ALA A 231 -2.35 29.19 -23.91
CA ALA A 231 -2.75 29.16 -25.31
C ALA A 231 -4.28 29.26 -25.50
N ALA A 232 -5.08 28.78 -24.55
CA ALA A 232 -6.55 28.74 -24.66
C ALA A 232 -7.24 30.02 -24.16
N ASN A 233 -6.75 30.68 -23.11
CA ASN A 233 -7.52 31.69 -22.39
C ASN A 233 -6.80 33.02 -22.08
N GLY A 234 -5.52 33.19 -22.40
CA GLY A 234 -4.82 34.48 -22.22
C GLY A 234 -4.79 35.05 -20.79
N VAL A 235 -5.15 34.26 -19.77
CA VAL A 235 -5.26 34.68 -18.36
C VAL A 235 -4.43 33.74 -17.48
N HIS A 236 -3.35 34.26 -16.91
CA HIS A 236 -2.36 33.52 -16.12
C HIS A 236 -2.81 33.09 -14.71
N ALA A 237 -4.08 33.32 -14.31
CA ALA A 237 -4.52 33.19 -12.92
C ALA A 237 -5.56 32.07 -12.63
N ALA A 238 -6.07 31.34 -13.64
CA ALA A 238 -7.21 30.42 -13.47
C ALA A 238 -6.88 28.91 -13.53
N VAL A 239 -5.60 28.53 -13.57
CA VAL A 239 -5.13 27.14 -13.73
C VAL A 239 -5.51 26.19 -12.57
N PRO A 240 -5.59 26.62 -11.29
CA PRO A 240 -6.04 25.77 -10.18
C PRO A 240 -7.48 25.25 -10.31
N GLY A 241 -8.38 26.07 -10.85
CA GLY A 241 -9.82 25.81 -10.82
C GLY A 241 -10.25 24.68 -11.76
N VAL A 242 -9.59 24.56 -12.92
CA VAL A 242 -9.94 23.56 -13.94
C VAL A 242 -9.51 22.16 -13.51
N ALA A 243 -8.29 22.00 -13.00
CA ALA A 243 -7.82 20.72 -12.49
C ALA A 243 -8.65 20.23 -11.30
N VAL A 244 -8.96 21.11 -10.34
CA VAL A 244 -9.86 20.80 -9.22
C VAL A 244 -11.25 20.42 -9.73
N GLY A 245 -11.78 21.13 -10.74
CA GLY A 245 -13.07 20.80 -11.37
C GLY A 245 -13.09 19.42 -12.04
N VAL A 246 -12.06 19.06 -12.79
CA VAL A 246 -11.95 17.74 -13.46
C VAL A 246 -11.86 16.61 -12.43
N PHE A 247 -11.03 16.77 -11.39
CA PHE A 247 -10.94 15.75 -10.34
C PHE A 247 -12.19 15.70 -9.46
N ALA A 248 -12.86 16.83 -9.19
CA ALA A 248 -14.15 16.84 -8.51
C ALA A 248 -15.23 16.11 -9.31
N LEU A 249 -15.24 16.28 -10.64
CA LEU A 249 -16.11 15.51 -11.53
C LEU A 249 -15.75 14.01 -11.48
N ALA A 250 -14.46 13.65 -11.46
CA ALA A 250 -14.03 12.26 -11.29
C ALA A 250 -14.48 11.66 -9.94
N VAL A 251 -14.47 12.44 -8.85
CA VAL A 251 -15.04 12.05 -7.55
C VAL A 251 -16.54 11.81 -7.65
N ALA A 252 -17.28 12.69 -8.33
CA ALA A 252 -18.72 12.53 -8.53
C ALA A 252 -19.05 11.28 -9.37
N CYS A 253 -18.33 11.06 -10.47
CA CYS A 253 -18.49 9.89 -11.33
C CYS A 253 -18.13 8.58 -10.60
N SER A 254 -17.06 8.57 -9.80
CA SER A 254 -16.66 7.40 -9.01
C SER A 254 -17.64 7.10 -7.87
N ALA A 255 -18.20 8.13 -7.21
CA ALA A 255 -19.28 7.97 -6.25
C ALA A 255 -20.54 7.38 -6.91
N ALA A 256 -20.91 7.87 -8.10
CA ALA A 256 -22.02 7.31 -8.88
C ALA A 256 -21.77 5.85 -9.29
N ALA A 257 -20.55 5.52 -9.75
CA ALA A 257 -20.17 4.15 -10.08
C ALA A 257 -20.23 3.22 -8.86
N LEU A 258 -19.80 3.70 -7.69
CA LEU A 258 -19.90 2.98 -6.42
C LEU A 258 -21.36 2.70 -6.05
N VAL A 259 -22.24 3.71 -6.13
CA VAL A 259 -23.68 3.57 -5.85
C VAL A 259 -24.33 2.56 -6.81
N CYS A 260 -24.05 2.68 -8.11
CA CYS A 260 -24.55 1.77 -9.14
C CYS A 260 -24.04 0.33 -8.93
N GLY A 261 -22.77 0.16 -8.57
CA GLY A 261 -22.17 -1.14 -8.28
C GLY A 261 -22.75 -1.77 -7.01
N ALA A 262 -22.93 -0.98 -5.96
CA ALA A 262 -23.50 -1.42 -4.69
C ALA A 262 -24.96 -1.86 -4.81
N ASN A 263 -25.77 -1.15 -5.60
CA ASN A 263 -27.16 -1.55 -5.85
C ASN A 263 -27.30 -2.87 -6.62
N ARG A 264 -26.25 -3.32 -7.31
CA ARG A 264 -26.22 -4.59 -8.04
C ARG A 264 -25.50 -5.70 -7.26
N ALA A 265 -24.92 -5.39 -6.10
CA ALA A 265 -24.11 -6.33 -5.32
C ALA A 265 -24.99 -7.34 -4.57
N ASP A 266 -24.51 -8.59 -4.49
CA ASP A 266 -25.13 -9.61 -3.64
C ASP A 266 -24.78 -9.34 -2.16
N LEU A 267 -25.76 -8.83 -1.41
CA LEU A 267 -25.59 -8.46 -0.01
C LEU A 267 -25.34 -9.68 0.89
N ALA A 268 -25.89 -10.85 0.56
CA ALA A 268 -25.66 -12.07 1.34
C ALA A 268 -24.17 -12.47 1.29
N CYS A 269 -23.57 -12.39 0.10
CA CYS A 269 -22.14 -12.64 -0.09
C CYS A 269 -21.28 -11.63 0.69
N ALA A 270 -21.68 -10.34 0.69
CA ALA A 270 -20.98 -9.30 1.44
C ALA A 270 -21.03 -9.52 2.96
N ILE A 271 -22.18 -9.97 3.47
CA ILE A 271 -22.40 -10.31 4.89
C ILE A 271 -21.54 -11.50 5.30
N GLU A 272 -21.53 -12.58 4.51
CA GLU A 272 -20.72 -13.76 4.79
C GLU A 272 -19.22 -13.44 4.83
N GLU A 273 -18.73 -12.61 3.90
CA GLU A 273 -17.33 -12.18 3.88
C GLU A 273 -16.99 -11.24 5.06
N GLY A 274 -17.93 -10.40 5.48
CA GLY A 274 -17.76 -9.46 6.59
C GLY A 274 -17.98 -10.05 7.99
N ALA A 275 -18.55 -11.25 8.10
CA ALA A 275 -18.92 -11.88 9.37
C ALA A 275 -17.73 -12.09 10.32
N ALA A 276 -16.57 -12.50 9.78
CA ALA A 276 -15.36 -12.69 10.57
C ALA A 276 -14.83 -11.37 11.15
N ASP A 277 -14.86 -10.29 10.37
CA ASP A 277 -14.44 -8.95 10.83
C ASP A 277 -15.44 -8.39 11.85
N ALA A 278 -16.74 -8.63 11.65
CA ALA A 278 -17.80 -8.25 12.57
C ALA A 278 -17.66 -8.93 13.94
N ALA A 279 -17.32 -10.21 13.96
CA ALA A 279 -17.07 -10.98 15.19
C ALA A 279 -15.82 -10.47 15.94
N LEU A 280 -14.75 -10.13 15.21
CA LEU A 280 -13.51 -9.61 15.80
C LEU A 280 -13.65 -8.17 16.34
N PHE A 281 -14.61 -7.39 15.85
CA PHE A 281 -14.82 -6.02 16.30
C PHE A 281 -15.16 -5.95 17.80
N GLY A 282 -15.99 -6.86 18.32
CA GLY A 282 -16.35 -6.89 19.74
C GLY A 282 -15.16 -7.20 20.65
N VAL A 283 -14.15 -7.91 20.13
CA VAL A 283 -13.00 -8.41 20.89
C VAL A 283 -11.73 -7.60 20.57
N ARG A 284 -11.84 -6.49 19.84
CA ARG A 284 -10.69 -5.68 19.36
C ARG A 284 -9.76 -5.17 20.47
N ARG A 285 -10.26 -5.00 21.69
CA ARG A 285 -9.43 -4.59 22.85
C ARG A 285 -8.37 -5.64 23.20
N LEU A 286 -8.63 -6.93 22.93
CA LEU A 286 -7.63 -8.00 23.10
C LEU A 286 -6.42 -7.83 22.18
N ALA A 287 -6.56 -7.10 21.06
CA ALA A 287 -5.41 -6.84 20.17
C ALA A 287 -4.28 -6.12 20.89
N PHE A 288 -4.61 -5.32 21.91
CA PHE A 288 -3.65 -4.60 22.74
C PHE A 288 -3.33 -5.36 24.04
N GLN A 289 -4.34 -5.86 24.75
CA GLN A 289 -4.15 -6.53 26.04
C GLN A 289 -3.46 -7.90 25.93
N ALA A 290 -3.79 -8.67 24.89
CA ALA A 290 -3.30 -10.02 24.67
C ALA A 290 -3.15 -10.29 23.16
N PRO A 291 -2.12 -9.71 22.50
CA PRO A 291 -2.00 -9.71 21.05
C PRO A 291 -1.96 -11.12 20.46
N ASP A 292 -1.37 -12.09 21.17
CA ASP A 292 -1.29 -13.47 20.70
C ASP A 292 -2.63 -14.19 20.74
N GLN A 293 -3.44 -13.95 21.76
CA GLN A 293 -4.80 -14.49 21.84
C GLN A 293 -5.69 -13.89 20.74
N TYR A 294 -5.55 -12.60 20.47
CA TYR A 294 -6.26 -11.93 19.38
C TYR A 294 -5.85 -12.48 18.00
N ARG A 295 -4.55 -12.71 17.77
CA ARG A 295 -4.04 -13.34 16.55
C ARG A 295 -4.60 -14.76 16.36
N GLU A 296 -4.64 -15.56 17.42
CA GLU A 296 -5.17 -16.92 17.39
C GLU A 296 -6.68 -16.94 17.16
N LEU A 297 -7.46 -16.08 17.82
CA LEU A 297 -8.89 -15.91 17.55
C LEU A 297 -9.13 -15.51 16.10
N ARG A 298 -8.40 -14.50 15.61
CA ARG A 298 -8.47 -14.06 14.21
C ARG A 298 -8.09 -15.18 13.24
N ARG A 299 -7.15 -16.05 13.60
CA ARG A 299 -6.79 -17.24 12.81
C ARG A 299 -7.94 -18.25 12.78
N ARG A 300 -8.53 -18.59 13.93
CA ARG A 300 -9.65 -19.55 14.04
C ARG A 300 -10.87 -19.09 13.26
N TYR A 301 -11.28 -17.82 13.40
CA TYR A 301 -12.38 -17.27 12.61
C TYR A 301 -12.11 -17.31 11.11
N ARG A 302 -10.88 -16.97 10.68
CA ARG A 302 -10.46 -17.06 9.27
C ARG A 302 -10.45 -18.49 8.74
N ILE A 303 -10.11 -19.49 9.56
CA ILE A 303 -10.15 -20.92 9.18
C ILE A 303 -11.59 -21.41 9.06
N ALA A 304 -12.45 -21.08 10.02
CA ALA A 304 -13.86 -21.50 10.05
C ALA A 304 -14.67 -20.95 8.86
N HIS A 305 -14.33 -19.75 8.39
CA HIS A 305 -15.02 -19.10 7.26
C HIS A 305 -14.30 -19.31 5.91
N ARG A 306 -13.39 -20.29 5.81
CA ARG A 306 -12.75 -20.62 4.52
C ARG A 306 -13.78 -21.21 3.57
N ARG A 307 -14.06 -20.49 2.47
CA ARG A 307 -14.80 -21.07 1.34
C ARG A 307 -13.94 -22.15 0.67
N LEU A 308 -14.55 -23.30 0.39
CA LEU A 308 -13.98 -24.35 -0.44
C LEU A 308 -13.72 -23.75 -1.84
N ARG A 309 -12.46 -23.42 -2.12
CA ARG A 309 -12.03 -22.97 -3.44
C ARG A 309 -11.93 -24.17 -4.37
N PRO A 310 -12.10 -23.99 -5.70
CA PRO A 310 -11.97 -25.08 -6.65
C PRO A 310 -10.65 -25.82 -6.44
N THR A 311 -10.71 -27.14 -6.60
CA THR A 311 -9.59 -28.05 -6.45
C THR A 311 -8.49 -27.65 -7.43
N PHE A 312 -7.42 -27.05 -6.92
CA PHE A 312 -6.23 -26.81 -7.71
C PHE A 312 -5.59 -28.16 -8.00
N ARG A 313 -5.39 -28.45 -9.29
CA ARG A 313 -4.61 -29.61 -9.71
C ARG A 313 -3.15 -29.28 -9.41
N LEU A 314 -2.56 -29.99 -8.44
CA LEU A 314 -1.13 -29.91 -8.18
C LEU A 314 -0.40 -30.57 -9.35
N ALA A 315 0.63 -29.90 -9.86
CA ALA A 315 1.53 -30.51 -10.83
C ALA A 315 2.39 -31.58 -10.13
N SER A 316 2.97 -32.49 -10.91
CA SER A 316 3.94 -33.48 -10.43
C SER A 316 5.38 -33.02 -10.69
N GLY A 317 6.33 -33.61 -9.97
CA GLY A 317 7.76 -33.33 -10.13
C GLY A 317 8.17 -31.92 -9.65
N PRO A 318 9.17 -31.26 -10.27
CA PRO A 318 9.65 -29.94 -9.83
C PRO A 318 8.58 -28.84 -9.98
N ALA A 319 7.65 -28.99 -10.92
CA ALA A 319 6.51 -28.07 -11.07
C ALA A 319 5.53 -28.13 -9.87
N ALA A 320 5.58 -29.19 -9.05
CA ALA A 320 4.81 -29.27 -7.82
C ALA A 320 5.19 -28.15 -6.84
N ALA A 321 6.48 -27.80 -6.74
CA ALA A 321 6.96 -26.71 -5.90
C ALA A 321 6.33 -25.36 -6.34
N ILE A 322 6.39 -25.05 -7.63
CA ILE A 322 5.81 -23.82 -8.21
C ILE A 322 4.29 -23.76 -7.95
N THR A 323 3.55 -24.82 -8.26
CA THR A 323 2.09 -24.83 -8.09
C THR A 323 1.67 -24.73 -6.63
N ARG A 324 2.45 -25.32 -5.72
CA ARG A 324 2.23 -25.21 -4.28
C ARG A 324 2.59 -23.84 -3.74
N ALA A 325 3.69 -23.23 -4.17
CA ALA A 325 4.07 -21.87 -3.81
C ALA A 325 3.05 -20.84 -4.32
N ALA A 326 2.57 -21.00 -5.56
CA ALA A 326 1.46 -20.19 -6.07
C ALA A 326 0.20 -20.35 -5.19
N LEU A 327 -0.10 -21.58 -4.75
CA LEU A 327 -1.21 -21.86 -3.85
C LEU A 327 -1.03 -21.26 -2.45
N SER A 328 0.17 -21.24 -1.88
CA SER A 328 0.42 -20.63 -0.57
C SER A 328 0.17 -19.12 -0.62
N HIS A 329 0.64 -18.43 -1.66
CA HIS A 329 0.37 -17.00 -1.85
C HIS A 329 -1.12 -16.72 -2.09
N VAL A 330 -1.78 -17.50 -2.96
CA VAL A 330 -3.22 -17.37 -3.23
C VAL A 330 -4.08 -17.59 -1.97
N ARG A 331 -3.60 -18.41 -1.02
CA ARG A 331 -4.25 -18.65 0.27
C ARG A 331 -3.91 -17.58 1.31
N GLN A 332 -2.71 -17.01 1.26
CA GLN A 332 -2.24 -16.00 2.21
C GLN A 332 -2.30 -14.60 1.61
N PHE A 333 -3.50 -14.01 1.66
CA PHE A 333 -3.76 -12.67 1.13
C PHE A 333 -2.82 -11.57 1.66
N GLU A 334 -2.43 -11.66 2.92
CA GLU A 334 -1.54 -10.67 3.54
C GLU A 334 -0.16 -10.69 2.86
N SER A 335 0.31 -11.88 2.46
CA SER A 335 1.56 -12.04 1.69
C SER A 335 1.49 -11.46 0.27
N LEU A 336 0.36 -11.63 -0.42
CA LEU A 336 0.18 -11.06 -1.75
C LEU A 336 0.15 -9.53 -1.72
N LEU A 337 -0.47 -8.96 -0.70
CA LEU A 337 -0.48 -7.50 -0.53
C LEU A 337 0.92 -6.93 -0.33
N GLY A 338 1.78 -7.60 0.46
CA GLY A 338 3.15 -7.14 0.64
C GLY A 338 3.97 -7.30 -0.63
N ILE A 339 3.85 -8.42 -1.35
CA ILE A 339 4.54 -8.62 -2.65
C ILE A 339 4.10 -7.55 -3.67
N VAL A 340 2.81 -7.27 -3.78
CA VAL A 340 2.30 -6.24 -4.69
C VAL A 340 2.77 -4.85 -4.25
N ALA A 341 2.74 -4.54 -2.95
CA ALA A 341 3.27 -3.27 -2.45
C ALA A 341 4.76 -3.12 -2.75
N MET A 342 5.53 -4.20 -2.66
CA MET A 342 6.95 -4.22 -3.01
C MET A 342 7.17 -3.93 -4.51
N GLY A 343 6.41 -4.59 -5.38
CA GLY A 343 6.53 -4.43 -6.83
C GLY A 343 6.02 -3.07 -7.32
N VAL A 344 5.06 -2.47 -6.63
CA VAL A 344 4.51 -1.15 -6.99
C VAL A 344 5.35 0.00 -6.45
N LEU A 345 5.84 -0.13 -5.22
CA LEU A 345 6.46 0.98 -4.49
C LEU A 345 7.97 0.79 -4.38
N ILE A 346 8.39 -0.30 -3.75
CA ILE A 346 9.74 -0.45 -3.23
C ILE A 346 10.75 -0.67 -4.35
N VAL A 347 10.45 -1.60 -5.27
CA VAL A 347 11.36 -1.96 -6.36
C VAL A 347 11.49 -0.83 -7.39
N PRO A 348 10.41 -0.24 -7.94
CA PRO A 348 10.54 0.84 -8.92
C PRO A 348 11.19 2.09 -8.34
N LEU A 349 10.84 2.47 -7.11
CA LEU A 349 11.47 3.59 -6.42
C LEU A 349 12.97 3.33 -6.23
N SER A 350 13.36 2.14 -5.80
CA SER A 350 14.77 1.79 -5.61
C SER A 350 15.56 1.75 -6.91
N ALA A 351 14.95 1.26 -8.00
CA ALA A 351 15.58 1.30 -9.31
C ALA A 351 15.80 2.73 -9.79
N TRP A 352 14.81 3.60 -9.61
CA TRP A 352 14.92 5.01 -9.96
C TRP A 352 15.98 5.74 -9.11
N THR A 353 15.98 5.55 -7.79
CA THR A 353 16.95 6.19 -6.90
C THR A 353 18.37 5.72 -7.20
N LEU A 354 18.61 4.43 -7.40
CA LEU A 354 19.95 3.91 -7.71
C LEU A 354 20.46 4.34 -9.08
N ALA A 355 19.57 4.55 -10.05
CA ALA A 355 19.96 5.03 -11.38
C ALA A 355 20.30 6.53 -11.40
N HIS A 356 19.65 7.33 -10.54
CA HIS A 356 19.77 8.79 -10.52
C HIS A 356 20.48 9.35 -9.29
N ALA A 357 20.98 8.50 -8.39
CA ALA A 357 21.62 8.95 -7.17
C ALA A 357 22.91 9.73 -7.46
N SER A 358 22.88 11.02 -7.16
CA SER A 358 24.04 11.92 -7.26
C SER A 358 24.67 12.23 -5.91
N SER A 359 23.99 11.91 -4.80
CA SER A 359 24.39 12.32 -3.45
C SER A 359 24.41 11.15 -2.46
N PRO A 360 25.46 11.05 -1.60
CA PRO A 360 25.53 10.03 -0.54
C PRO A 360 24.41 10.19 0.48
N VAL A 361 23.90 11.40 0.72
CA VAL A 361 22.79 11.63 1.63
C VAL A 361 21.52 10.95 1.13
N VAL A 362 21.25 11.03 -0.18
CA VAL A 362 20.09 10.40 -0.82
C VAL A 362 20.16 8.88 -0.69
N ILE A 363 21.35 8.31 -0.87
CA ILE A 363 21.56 6.87 -0.79
C ILE A 363 21.45 6.36 0.65
N VAL A 364 21.97 7.10 1.64
CA VAL A 364 21.81 6.74 3.05
C VAL A 364 20.34 6.83 3.46
N ALA A 365 19.62 7.88 3.04
CA ALA A 365 18.20 8.02 3.30
C ALA A 365 17.38 6.91 2.63
N TRP A 366 17.70 6.57 1.38
CA TRP A 366 17.10 5.44 0.66
C TRP A 366 17.37 4.12 1.37
N ALA A 367 18.63 3.81 1.70
CA ALA A 367 19.01 2.55 2.34
C ALA A 367 18.34 2.38 3.71
N TYR A 368 18.29 3.46 4.51
CA TYR A 368 17.60 3.45 5.80
C TYR A 368 16.09 3.28 5.63
N GLY A 369 15.47 4.01 4.68
CA GLY A 369 14.05 3.89 4.38
C GLY A 369 13.66 2.50 3.89
N MET A 370 14.47 1.91 3.01
CA MET A 370 14.27 0.55 2.51
C MET A 370 14.46 -0.49 3.62
N PHE A 371 15.52 -0.35 4.43
CA PHE A 371 15.72 -1.23 5.58
C PHE A 371 14.51 -1.18 6.52
N MET A 372 14.04 0.02 6.87
CA MET A 372 12.86 0.17 7.72
C MET A 372 11.62 -0.42 7.08
N ALA A 373 11.35 -0.15 5.80
CA ALA A 373 10.18 -0.70 5.10
C ALA A 373 10.21 -2.23 5.03
N LEU A 374 11.36 -2.82 4.69
CA LEU A 374 11.53 -4.26 4.47
C LEU A 374 11.61 -5.05 5.77
N ALA A 375 12.32 -4.53 6.78
CA ALA A 375 12.53 -5.19 8.07
C ALA A 375 11.32 -5.05 9.00
N SER A 376 10.71 -3.86 9.08
CA SER A 376 9.59 -3.62 10.02
C SER A 376 8.27 -4.24 9.56
N LEU A 377 8.04 -4.32 8.25
CA LEU A 377 6.77 -4.81 7.68
C LEU A 377 6.82 -6.27 7.27
N SER A 378 7.96 -6.95 7.48
CA SER A 378 8.17 -8.36 7.15
C SER A 378 7.87 -8.74 5.69
N PHE A 379 7.79 -7.77 4.77
CA PHE A 379 7.50 -7.99 3.36
C PHE A 379 8.54 -8.87 2.67
N LEU A 380 9.81 -8.74 3.06
CA LEU A 380 10.88 -9.52 2.47
C LEU A 380 10.69 -11.02 2.74
N ARG A 381 10.21 -11.37 3.93
CA ARG A 381 9.89 -12.75 4.33
C ARG A 381 8.70 -13.35 3.59
N GLU A 382 7.87 -12.52 2.97
CA GLU A 382 6.73 -12.98 2.19
C GLU A 382 7.18 -13.50 0.81
N LEU A 383 8.35 -13.11 0.30
CA LEU A 383 8.90 -13.60 -0.97
C LEU A 383 9.36 -15.07 -0.89
N SER A 384 9.83 -15.52 0.27
CA SER A 384 10.33 -16.89 0.51
C SER A 384 9.36 -17.73 1.35
N LEU A 385 8.08 -17.36 1.40
CA LEU A 385 7.13 -17.92 2.37
C LEU A 385 6.98 -19.45 2.29
N ALA A 386 6.83 -20.00 1.09
CA ALA A 386 6.67 -21.44 0.89
C ALA A 386 7.95 -22.19 1.29
N PHE A 387 9.10 -21.70 0.82
CA PHE A 387 10.41 -22.25 1.12
C PHE A 387 10.69 -22.28 2.62
N ARG A 388 10.45 -21.17 3.33
CA ARG A 388 10.71 -21.07 4.77
C ARG A 388 9.83 -22.01 5.59
N GLU A 389 8.56 -22.19 5.22
CA GLU A 389 7.68 -23.12 5.94
C GLU A 389 8.09 -24.58 5.72
N ASP A 390 8.67 -24.91 4.57
CA ASP A 390 9.23 -26.25 4.34
C ASP A 390 10.49 -26.50 5.14
N MET A 391 11.42 -25.53 5.14
CA MET A 391 12.68 -25.64 5.88
C MET A 391 12.45 -25.67 7.40
N ARG A 392 11.37 -25.05 7.89
CA ARG A 392 11.02 -25.02 9.32
C ARG A 392 10.70 -26.40 9.89
N VAL A 393 10.17 -27.32 9.09
CA VAL A 393 9.79 -28.66 9.54
C VAL A 393 10.73 -29.68 8.91
N THR A 394 11.74 -30.13 9.67
CA THR A 394 12.78 -31.06 9.22
C THR A 394 12.18 -32.31 8.56
N LEU A 395 11.12 -32.88 9.17
CA LEU A 395 10.39 -34.04 8.64
C LEU A 395 9.80 -33.83 7.25
N VAL A 396 9.40 -32.59 6.91
CA VAL A 396 8.88 -32.24 5.58
C VAL A 396 10.06 -32.02 4.62
N ARG A 397 11.09 -31.30 5.06
CA ARG A 397 12.27 -31.01 4.24
C ARG A 397 12.99 -32.27 3.77
N ASP A 398 13.16 -33.25 4.65
CA ASP A 398 13.83 -34.53 4.35
C ASP A 398 13.09 -35.38 3.30
N ARG A 399 11.79 -35.11 3.09
CA ARG A 399 10.95 -35.82 2.13
C ARG A 399 10.92 -35.15 0.76
N ILE A 400 11.46 -33.95 0.61
CA ILE A 400 11.46 -33.21 -0.66
C ILE A 400 12.75 -33.54 -1.44
N PRO A 401 12.67 -34.21 -2.61
CA PRO A 401 13.82 -34.64 -3.40
C PRO A 401 14.38 -33.49 -4.26
N LEU A 402 14.62 -32.32 -3.67
CA LEU A 402 15.20 -31.13 -4.30
C LEU A 402 16.31 -30.57 -3.42
N SER A 403 17.34 -29.96 -4.02
CA SER A 403 18.37 -29.22 -3.27
C SER A 403 17.79 -27.92 -2.70
N ASN A 404 18.41 -27.35 -1.66
CA ASN A 404 17.95 -26.11 -1.02
C ASN A 404 17.84 -24.96 -2.03
N LEU A 405 18.85 -24.81 -2.90
CA LEU A 405 18.86 -23.80 -3.97
C LEU A 405 17.73 -24.01 -4.97
N VAL A 406 17.57 -25.22 -5.51
CA VAL A 406 16.54 -25.50 -6.53
C VAL A 406 15.14 -25.31 -5.95
N LEU A 407 14.93 -25.72 -4.69
CA LEU A 407 13.67 -25.48 -3.99
C LEU A 407 13.42 -23.99 -3.79
N ALA A 408 14.42 -23.23 -3.33
CA ALA A 408 14.30 -21.79 -3.10
C ALA A 408 13.96 -21.02 -4.39
N VAL A 409 14.64 -21.34 -5.50
CA VAL A 409 14.38 -20.72 -6.81
C VAL A 409 12.97 -21.05 -7.29
N LEU A 410 12.57 -22.33 -7.29
CA LEU A 410 11.26 -22.74 -7.78
C LEU A 410 10.10 -22.19 -6.93
N ASP A 411 10.27 -22.12 -5.61
CA ASP A 411 9.26 -21.55 -4.70
C ASP A 411 9.19 -20.01 -4.80
N ALA A 412 10.29 -19.33 -5.15
CA ALA A 412 10.31 -17.87 -5.32
C ALA A 412 9.69 -17.42 -6.65
N LEU A 413 9.69 -18.24 -7.70
CA LEU A 413 9.19 -17.88 -9.04
C LEU A 413 7.79 -17.24 -9.08
N PRO A 414 6.76 -17.76 -8.38
CA PRO A 414 5.44 -17.14 -8.39
C PRO A 414 5.43 -15.76 -7.74
N ALA A 415 6.14 -15.60 -6.63
CA ALA A 415 6.21 -14.32 -5.91
C ALA A 415 7.02 -13.28 -6.69
N LEU A 416 8.17 -13.68 -7.23
CA LEU A 416 9.01 -12.87 -8.13
C LEU A 416 8.26 -12.46 -9.39
N GLY A 417 7.53 -13.39 -10.02
CA GLY A 417 6.76 -13.09 -11.23
C GLY A 417 5.70 -12.02 -10.99
N ILE A 418 5.02 -12.05 -9.84
CA ILE A 418 4.05 -11.01 -9.45
C ILE A 418 4.76 -9.70 -9.15
N LEU A 419 5.86 -9.75 -8.40
CA LEU A 419 6.68 -8.58 -8.04
C LEU A 419 7.15 -7.83 -9.28
N GLU A 420 7.80 -8.53 -10.21
CA GLU A 420 8.35 -7.97 -11.45
C GLU A 420 7.25 -7.49 -12.39
N ALA A 421 6.16 -8.24 -12.54
CA ALA A 421 5.03 -7.78 -13.34
C ALA A 421 4.45 -6.46 -12.79
N CYS A 422 4.28 -6.35 -11.47
CA CYS A 422 3.86 -5.11 -10.83
C CYS A 422 4.88 -3.98 -11.02
N SER A 423 6.18 -4.28 -10.94
CA SER A 423 7.26 -3.32 -11.17
C SER A 423 7.24 -2.78 -12.59
N PHE A 424 7.23 -3.65 -13.60
CA PHE A 424 7.18 -3.24 -15.00
C PHE A 424 5.90 -2.49 -15.37
N ILE A 425 4.74 -2.94 -14.86
CA ILE A 425 3.49 -2.21 -15.06
C ILE A 425 3.63 -0.79 -14.48
N THR A 426 4.18 -0.67 -13.28
CA THR A 426 4.36 0.64 -12.63
C THR A 426 5.32 1.52 -13.42
N MET A 427 6.48 1.01 -13.82
CA MET A 427 7.45 1.76 -14.62
C MET A 427 6.88 2.19 -15.98
N LEU A 428 6.19 1.29 -16.68
CA LEU A 428 5.52 1.61 -17.96
C LEU A 428 4.48 2.72 -17.79
N LEU A 429 3.70 2.67 -16.72
CA LEU A 429 2.69 3.68 -16.43
C LEU A 429 3.31 5.03 -16.08
N VAL A 430 4.33 5.05 -15.24
CA VAL A 430 5.05 6.31 -14.93
C VAL A 430 5.69 6.87 -16.19
N ASN A 431 6.29 6.02 -17.04
CA ASN A 431 6.88 6.45 -18.31
C ASN A 431 5.84 6.91 -19.34
N ALA A 432 4.62 6.39 -19.32
CA ALA A 432 3.52 6.88 -20.13
C ALA A 432 3.08 8.30 -19.72
N CYS A 433 3.29 8.67 -18.45
CA CYS A 433 2.97 10.00 -17.92
C CYS A 433 4.13 10.98 -18.08
N ALA A 434 5.33 10.53 -17.74
CA ALA A 434 6.56 11.29 -17.82
C ALA A 434 7.51 10.57 -18.79
N PRO A 435 7.38 10.81 -20.10
CA PRO A 435 8.19 10.12 -21.10
C PRO A 435 9.67 10.40 -20.86
N GLY A 436 10.46 9.34 -20.72
CA GLY A 436 11.89 9.39 -20.43
C GLY A 436 12.24 9.20 -18.94
N SER A 437 11.26 8.97 -18.06
CA SER A 437 11.50 8.75 -16.62
C SER A 437 12.13 7.40 -16.27
N PHE A 438 11.87 6.37 -17.08
CA PHE A 438 12.45 5.04 -16.93
C PHE A 438 13.09 4.58 -18.24
N THR A 439 14.35 4.18 -18.18
CA THR A 439 15.12 3.59 -19.28
C THR A 439 15.29 2.08 -19.06
N MET A 440 16.01 1.42 -19.98
CA MET A 440 16.34 -0.01 -19.83
C MET A 440 17.26 -0.28 -18.63
N VAL A 441 18.01 0.72 -18.15
CA VAL A 441 18.93 0.58 -17.01
C VAL A 441 18.14 0.37 -15.71
N GLU A 442 17.12 1.18 -15.46
CA GLU A 442 16.25 1.05 -14.29
C GLU A 442 15.47 -0.27 -14.32
N ALA A 443 15.01 -0.68 -15.50
CA ALA A 443 14.35 -1.98 -15.68
C ALA A 443 15.29 -3.16 -15.36
N ALA A 444 16.58 -3.06 -15.71
CA ALA A 444 17.56 -4.07 -15.34
C ALA A 444 17.85 -4.07 -13.83
N ILE A 445 17.99 -2.88 -13.22
CA ILE A 445 18.19 -2.74 -11.78
C ILE A 445 16.99 -3.30 -11.00
N SER A 446 15.75 -3.09 -11.47
CA SER A 446 14.58 -3.64 -10.77
C SER A 446 14.56 -5.15 -10.73
N VAL A 447 14.90 -5.81 -11.85
CA VAL A 447 14.95 -7.29 -11.91
C VAL A 447 16.02 -7.84 -10.98
N LEU A 448 17.20 -7.19 -10.97
CA LEU A 448 18.29 -7.60 -10.08
C LEU A 448 17.97 -7.35 -8.61
N LEU A 449 17.32 -6.23 -8.27
CA LEU A 449 16.85 -6.00 -6.90
C LEU A 449 15.77 -7.00 -6.48
N GLY A 450 14.80 -7.30 -7.34
CA GLY A 450 13.74 -8.26 -7.03
C GLY A 450 14.31 -9.67 -6.78
N THR A 451 15.21 -10.11 -7.65
CA THR A 451 15.94 -11.38 -7.48
C THR A 451 16.79 -11.38 -6.22
N GLY A 452 17.59 -10.33 -5.96
CA GLY A 452 18.36 -10.17 -4.73
C GLY A 452 17.50 -10.21 -3.46
N PHE A 453 16.35 -9.51 -3.44
CA PHE A 453 15.43 -9.57 -2.30
C PHE A 453 14.87 -10.98 -2.06
N SER A 454 14.59 -11.74 -3.11
CA SER A 454 14.12 -13.13 -2.97
C SER A 454 15.20 -14.08 -2.44
N LEU A 455 16.45 -13.90 -2.87
CA LEU A 455 17.60 -14.67 -2.41
C LEU A 455 17.90 -14.35 -0.94
N VAL A 456 17.92 -13.07 -0.57
CA VAL A 456 18.06 -12.63 0.82
C VAL A 456 16.94 -13.17 1.70
N ALA A 457 15.71 -13.23 1.19
CA ALA A 457 14.58 -13.80 1.92
C ALA A 457 14.73 -15.31 2.15
N ALA A 458 15.39 -16.03 1.25
CA ALA A 458 15.65 -17.47 1.39
C ALA A 458 16.72 -17.77 2.46
N LEU A 459 17.62 -16.83 2.78
CA LEU A 459 18.64 -17.00 3.83
C LEU A 459 18.03 -17.26 5.22
N ASP A 460 16.85 -16.72 5.52
CA ASP A 460 16.14 -16.99 6.78
C ASP A 460 15.71 -18.47 6.94
N GLY A 461 15.70 -19.25 5.85
CA GLY A 461 15.33 -20.65 5.85
C GLY A 461 16.50 -21.63 5.94
N VAL A 462 17.75 -21.16 5.86
CA VAL A 462 18.94 -22.03 5.76
C VAL A 462 19.95 -21.66 6.85
N GLU A 463 20.55 -22.66 7.49
CA GLU A 463 21.59 -22.40 8.49
C GLU A 463 22.95 -22.22 7.81
N VAL A 464 23.20 -21.00 7.32
CA VAL A 464 24.51 -20.62 6.77
C VAL A 464 25.36 -20.03 7.90
N THR A 465 26.38 -20.77 8.33
CA THR A 465 27.34 -20.30 9.33
C THR A 465 28.60 -19.79 8.64
N PHE A 466 28.82 -18.48 8.69
CA PHE A 466 30.10 -17.88 8.29
C PHE A 466 30.82 -17.45 9.58
N ILE A 467 31.95 -18.08 9.89
CA ILE A 467 32.77 -17.72 11.07
C ILE A 467 31.89 -17.70 12.36
N ARG A 468 31.05 -18.73 12.54
CA ARG A 468 30.12 -18.90 13.69
C ARG A 468 28.99 -17.87 13.84
N VAL A 469 28.84 -16.92 12.91
CA VAL A 469 27.69 -16.01 12.85
C VAL A 469 26.70 -16.53 11.80
N GLY A 470 25.44 -16.68 12.18
CA GLY A 470 24.36 -17.07 11.26
C GLY A 470 24.03 -15.92 10.31
N VAL A 471 24.11 -16.16 9.00
CA VAL A 471 23.70 -15.17 8.00
C VAL A 471 22.18 -15.15 7.91
N THR A 472 21.57 -14.15 8.54
CA THR A 472 20.11 -13.93 8.48
C THR A 472 19.73 -13.05 7.30
N SER A 473 18.44 -13.04 6.91
CA SER A 473 17.92 -12.13 5.88
C SER A 473 18.17 -10.66 6.19
N VAL A 474 18.27 -10.29 7.47
CA VAL A 474 18.60 -8.91 7.87
C VAL A 474 20.03 -8.55 7.47
N VAL A 475 20.99 -9.45 7.72
CA VAL A 475 22.39 -9.25 7.33
C VAL A 475 22.53 -9.23 5.82
N GLY A 476 21.88 -10.17 5.12
CA GLY A 476 21.84 -10.20 3.66
C GLY A 476 21.24 -8.92 3.06
N LEU A 477 20.17 -8.39 3.66
CA LEU A 477 19.54 -7.15 3.21
C LEU A 477 20.48 -5.95 3.38
N VAL A 478 21.15 -5.82 4.53
CA VAL A 478 22.11 -4.74 4.77
C VAL A 478 23.26 -4.81 3.76
N LEU A 479 23.78 -6.00 3.47
CA LEU A 479 24.84 -6.19 2.48
C LEU A 479 24.39 -5.80 1.07
N LEU A 480 23.19 -6.25 0.65
CA LEU A 480 22.61 -5.90 -0.65
C LEU A 480 22.42 -4.39 -0.79
N LEU A 481 21.81 -3.74 0.20
CA LEU A 481 21.56 -2.29 0.18
C LEU A 481 22.87 -1.48 0.22
N ALA A 482 23.86 -1.91 1.01
CA ALA A 482 25.15 -1.25 1.09
C ALA A 482 25.93 -1.37 -0.23
N ALA A 483 25.97 -2.56 -0.83
CA ALA A 483 26.63 -2.77 -2.12
C ALA A 483 25.97 -1.97 -3.24
N ALA A 484 24.64 -2.04 -3.35
CA ALA A 484 23.88 -1.28 -4.34
C ALA A 484 24.06 0.23 -4.17
N GLY A 485 23.97 0.73 -2.93
CA GLY A 485 24.13 2.15 -2.62
C GLY A 485 25.54 2.66 -2.90
N LEU A 486 26.58 1.94 -2.50
CA LEU A 486 27.97 2.36 -2.74
C LEU A 486 28.29 2.42 -4.24
N LEU A 487 27.78 1.48 -5.03
CA LEU A 487 28.00 1.45 -6.48
C LEU A 487 27.18 2.50 -7.23
N ALA A 488 26.01 2.87 -6.70
CA ALA A 488 25.19 3.94 -7.25
C ALA A 488 25.88 5.31 -7.18
N LEU A 489 26.80 5.53 -6.22
CA LEU A 489 27.62 6.75 -6.17
C LEU A 489 28.61 6.88 -7.32
N TRP A 490 28.98 5.76 -7.95
CA TRP A 490 29.99 5.73 -8.99
C TRP A 490 29.38 5.82 -10.38
N ALA A 491 28.51 4.86 -10.71
CA ALA A 491 27.80 4.83 -11.98
C ALA A 491 26.59 3.89 -11.90
N PRO A 492 25.47 4.21 -12.57
CA PRO A 492 24.29 3.35 -12.59
C PRO A 492 24.57 1.98 -13.23
N VAL A 493 25.48 1.92 -14.21
CA VAL A 493 25.92 0.66 -14.82
C VAL A 493 26.74 -0.19 -13.83
N ALA A 494 27.48 0.43 -12.90
CA ALA A 494 28.23 -0.30 -11.87
C ALA A 494 27.30 -1.02 -10.89
N VAL A 495 26.11 -0.45 -10.63
CA VAL A 495 25.07 -1.08 -9.80
C VAL A 495 24.64 -2.42 -10.38
N ILE A 496 24.44 -2.49 -11.70
CA ILE A 496 24.03 -3.74 -12.38
C ILE A 496 25.08 -4.83 -12.15
N TYR A 497 26.36 -4.55 -12.42
CA TYR A 497 27.43 -5.52 -12.23
C TYR A 497 27.57 -5.93 -10.77
N GLY A 498 27.45 -4.98 -9.84
CA GLY A 498 27.52 -5.27 -8.42
C GLY A 498 26.39 -6.14 -7.91
N LEU A 499 25.16 -5.85 -8.31
CA LEU A 499 24.00 -6.66 -7.94
C LEU A 499 24.16 -8.09 -8.47
N VAL A 500 24.60 -8.27 -9.72
CA VAL A 500 24.89 -9.61 -10.26
C VAL A 500 25.93 -10.35 -9.41
N VAL A 501 27.01 -9.69 -9.00
CA VAL A 501 28.05 -10.31 -8.16
C VAL A 501 27.50 -10.68 -6.78
N VAL A 502 26.69 -9.80 -6.18
CA VAL A 502 26.07 -10.03 -4.87
C VAL A 502 25.05 -11.17 -4.93
N ASP A 503 24.23 -11.21 -5.98
CA ASP A 503 23.24 -12.28 -6.19
C ASP A 503 23.94 -13.63 -6.41
N LEU A 504 25.02 -13.67 -7.19
CA LEU A 504 25.85 -14.87 -7.35
C LEU A 504 26.45 -15.33 -6.01
N ALA A 505 26.88 -14.38 -5.16
CA ALA A 505 27.38 -14.70 -3.83
C ALA A 505 26.26 -15.31 -2.94
N PHE A 506 25.04 -14.78 -3.00
CA PHE A 506 23.89 -15.35 -2.28
C PHE A 506 23.51 -16.73 -2.80
N ILE A 507 23.57 -16.96 -4.11
CA ILE A 507 23.35 -18.28 -4.72
C ILE A 507 24.37 -19.29 -4.17
N ALA A 508 25.66 -18.92 -4.14
CA ALA A 508 26.71 -19.77 -3.59
C ALA A 508 26.52 -20.06 -2.09
N LEU A 509 26.00 -19.09 -1.32
CA LEU A 509 25.68 -19.29 0.11
C LEU A 509 24.49 -20.25 0.29
N LEU A 510 23.46 -20.16 -0.53
CA LEU A 510 22.29 -21.06 -0.48
C LEU A 510 22.62 -22.48 -0.95
N GLU A 511 23.56 -22.64 -1.86
CA GLU A 511 24.05 -23.96 -2.30
C GLU A 511 24.82 -24.69 -1.18
N ASN A 512 25.62 -23.95 -0.42
CA ASN A 512 26.46 -24.49 0.65
C ASN A 512 25.77 -24.57 2.02
N GLY A 513 24.57 -23.99 2.15
CA GLY A 513 23.82 -23.95 3.39
C GLY A 513 23.06 -25.25 3.68
N LYS A 514 23.02 -25.64 4.97
CA LYS A 514 22.35 -26.86 5.43
C LYS A 514 20.86 -26.61 5.70
#